data_AF-E4YIK9-F1
#
_entry.id   AF-E4YIK9-F1
#
_cell.length_a   1.000
_cell.length_b   1.000
_cell.length_c   1.000
_cell.angle_alpha   90.00
_cell.angle_beta   90.00
_cell.angle_gamma   90.00
#
_symmetry.space_group_name_H-M   'P 1'
#
loop_
_entity.id
_entity.type
_entity.pdbx_description
1 polymer ?
#
loop_
_entity_poly.entity_id
_entity_poly.type
_entity_poly.pdbx_seq_one_letter_code
_entity_poly.pdbx_strand_id
1 'polypeptide(L)'
;MEEFILGNGAAQKLEPEEVRVEGGDAVRELKRSMLEGTKNHCYQKQRPQACMTLADFYRERKQDLAAAARTITDCCERLKNASCCWEAGILKANGFEKTNVEQNFPEAVHDFKTACLAETAETRDLNCP
;
A
#
# COMPACT_ATOMS: atom_id res chain seq x y z
N MET A 1 -26.84 65.96 8.55
CA MET A 1 -25.86 64.94 8.12
C MET A 1 -25.34 64.33 9.41
N GLU A 2 -25.77 63.10 9.71
CA GLU A 2 -25.49 62.42 10.98
C GLU A 2 -24.03 61.93 10.99
N GLU A 3 -23.25 62.39 11.94
CA GLU A 3 -21.92 61.86 12.23
C GLU A 3 -22.07 60.56 13.03
N PHE A 4 -21.61 59.47 12.43
CA PHE A 4 -21.65 58.12 12.99
C PHE A 4 -20.56 57.97 14.06
N ILE A 5 -20.96 57.78 15.31
CA ILE A 5 -20.05 57.50 16.43
C ILE A 5 -19.54 56.07 16.29
N LEU A 6 -18.22 55.89 16.08
CA LEU A 6 -17.57 54.59 16.16
C LEU A 6 -17.51 54.15 17.62
N GLY A 7 -18.26 53.10 17.96
CA GLY A 7 -18.37 52.55 19.29
C GLY A 7 -17.06 51.97 19.84
N ASN A 8 -16.88 52.11 21.15
CA ASN A 8 -15.92 51.38 21.97
C ASN A 8 -16.18 49.86 21.91
N GLY A 9 -15.64 49.20 20.90
CA GLY A 9 -15.53 47.74 20.85
C GLY A 9 -14.22 47.32 21.49
N ALA A 10 -14.28 46.78 22.70
CA ALA A 10 -13.13 46.13 23.33
C ALA A 10 -12.56 45.08 22.36
N ALA A 11 -11.32 45.24 21.94
CA ALA A 11 -10.59 44.20 21.24
C ALA A 11 -10.49 43.00 22.18
N GLN A 12 -11.40 42.02 22.03
CA GLN A 12 -11.20 40.70 22.56
C GLN A 12 -9.93 40.17 21.92
N LYS A 13 -8.83 40.19 22.68
CA LYS A 13 -7.66 39.37 22.39
C LYS A 13 -8.14 37.93 22.40
N LEU A 14 -8.45 37.42 21.21
CA LEU A 14 -8.49 36.00 20.95
C LEU A 14 -7.05 35.52 21.06
N GLU A 15 -6.64 35.17 22.28
CA GLU A 15 -5.49 34.29 22.48
C GLU A 15 -5.79 33.05 21.62
N PRO A 16 -4.90 32.66 20.69
CA PRO A 16 -5.10 31.44 19.93
C PRO A 16 -5.11 30.30 20.95
N GLU A 17 -6.27 29.68 21.15
CA GLU A 17 -6.39 28.46 21.94
C GLU A 17 -5.49 27.43 21.26
N GLU A 18 -4.33 27.15 21.86
CA GLU A 18 -3.46 26.09 21.40
C GLU A 18 -4.23 24.79 21.51
N VAL A 19 -4.80 24.34 20.39
CA VAL A 19 -5.36 23.01 20.26
C VAL A 19 -4.21 22.03 20.39
N ARG A 20 -3.92 21.63 21.64
CA ARG A 20 -3.07 20.49 21.95
C ARG A 20 -3.81 19.23 21.51
N VAL A 21 -3.65 18.89 20.23
CA VAL A 21 -3.93 17.54 19.78
C VAL A 21 -2.92 16.66 20.51
N GLU A 22 -3.37 15.78 21.39
CA GLU A 22 -2.50 14.74 21.95
C GLU A 22 -1.97 13.92 20.78
N GLY A 23 -0.77 14.25 20.29
CA GLY A 23 -0.26 13.84 18.98
C GLY A 23 -0.17 12.32 18.79
N GLY A 24 -0.27 11.54 19.87
CA GLY A 24 -0.34 10.08 19.81
C GLY A 24 -1.62 9.57 19.13
N ASP A 25 -2.76 10.20 19.38
CA ASP A 25 -4.07 9.69 18.95
C ASP A 25 -4.34 10.01 17.48
N ALA A 26 -4.05 11.24 17.04
CA ALA A 26 -4.16 11.63 15.64
C ALA A 26 -3.19 10.84 14.74
N VAL A 27 -1.95 10.62 15.18
CA VAL A 27 -0.97 9.82 14.42
C VAL A 27 -1.39 8.35 14.35
N ARG A 28 -1.98 7.81 15.42
CA ARG A 28 -2.50 6.43 15.44
C ARG A 28 -3.68 6.29 14.47
N GLU A 29 -4.59 7.25 14.45
CA GLU A 29 -5.74 7.27 13.55
C GLU A 29 -5.32 7.44 12.08
N LEU A 30 -4.38 8.33 11.79
CA LEU A 30 -3.83 8.50 10.45
C LEU A 30 -3.20 7.20 9.93
N LYS A 31 -2.36 6.54 10.75
CA LYS A 31 -1.74 5.24 10.39
C LYS A 31 -2.78 4.17 10.10
N ARG A 32 -3.87 4.11 10.89
CA ARG A 32 -4.98 3.18 10.66
C ARG A 32 -5.67 3.48 9.33
N SER A 33 -5.99 4.75 9.08
CA SER A 33 -6.65 5.19 7.86
C SER A 33 -5.82 4.93 6.61
N MET A 34 -4.50 5.13 6.70
CA MET A 34 -3.57 4.77 5.61
C MET A 34 -3.58 3.27 5.32
N LEU A 35 -3.48 2.43 6.36
CA LEU A 35 -3.51 0.98 6.18
C LEU A 35 -4.83 0.51 5.55
N GLU A 36 -5.97 1.02 6.03
CA GLU A 36 -7.28 0.67 5.50
C GLU A 36 -7.45 1.17 4.05
N GLY A 37 -6.99 2.40 3.78
CA GLY A 37 -6.97 2.97 2.45
C GLY A 37 -6.16 2.12 1.46
N THR A 38 -4.96 1.67 1.85
CA THR A 38 -4.11 0.82 1.02
C THR A 38 -4.75 -0.55 0.79
N LYS A 39 -5.36 -1.16 1.82
CA LYS A 39 -6.13 -2.41 1.67
C LYS A 39 -7.28 -2.27 0.69
N ASN A 40 -8.05 -1.18 0.79
CA ASN A 40 -9.15 -0.89 -0.12
C ASN A 40 -8.64 -0.80 -1.57
N HIS A 41 -7.55 -0.07 -1.79
CA HIS A 41 -6.98 0.10 -3.12
C HIS A 41 -6.42 -1.21 -3.70
N CYS A 42 -5.76 -2.02 -2.87
CA CYS A 42 -5.28 -3.33 -3.29
C CYS A 42 -6.45 -4.27 -3.64
N TYR A 43 -7.36 -4.53 -2.69
CA TYR A 43 -8.32 -5.62 -2.85
C TYR A 43 -9.61 -5.23 -3.55
N GLN A 44 -10.14 -4.03 -3.32
CA GLN A 44 -11.41 -3.59 -3.92
C GLN A 44 -11.19 -2.85 -5.24
N LYS A 45 -10.22 -1.94 -5.28
CA LYS A 45 -9.89 -1.19 -6.51
C LYS A 45 -8.90 -1.92 -7.41
N GLN A 46 -8.40 -3.08 -6.99
CA GLN A 46 -7.53 -3.96 -7.78
C GLN A 46 -6.31 -3.23 -8.34
N ARG A 47 -5.67 -2.40 -7.51
CA ARG A 47 -4.48 -1.63 -7.89
C ARG A 47 -3.22 -2.40 -7.48
N PRO A 48 -2.42 -2.91 -8.44
CA PRO A 48 -1.23 -3.71 -8.12
C PRO A 48 -0.22 -2.96 -7.25
N GLN A 49 0.01 -1.67 -7.55
CA GLN A 49 0.93 -0.83 -6.78
C GLN A 49 0.51 -0.71 -5.31
N ALA A 50 -0.79 -0.63 -5.03
CA ALA A 50 -1.29 -0.61 -3.66
C ALA A 50 -1.08 -1.96 -2.95
N CYS A 51 -1.19 -3.08 -3.67
CA CYS A 51 -0.86 -4.40 -3.11
C CYS A 51 0.63 -4.52 -2.78
N MET A 52 1.51 -4.03 -3.65
CA MET A 52 2.95 -3.97 -3.38
C MET A 52 3.25 -3.14 -2.13
N THR A 53 2.68 -1.93 -2.03
CA THR A 53 2.82 -1.08 -0.84
C THR A 53 2.28 -1.74 0.43
N LEU A 54 1.17 -2.48 0.33
CA LEU A 54 0.61 -3.22 1.47
C LEU A 54 1.53 -4.37 1.91
N ALA A 55 2.11 -5.10 0.95
CA ALA A 55 3.07 -6.16 1.23
C ALA A 55 4.34 -5.61 1.89
N ASP A 56 4.88 -4.49 1.39
CA ASP A 56 6.03 -3.80 1.99
C ASP A 56 5.71 -3.35 3.43
N PHE A 57 4.51 -2.83 3.67
CA PHE A 57 4.07 -2.47 5.01
C PHE A 57 4.05 -3.69 5.95
N TYR A 58 3.50 -4.82 5.50
CA TYR A 58 3.53 -6.05 6.29
C TYR A 58 4.96 -6.52 6.57
N ARG A 59 5.83 -6.49 5.57
CA ARG A 59 7.24 -6.91 5.68
C ARG A 59 8.05 -6.01 6.63
N GLU A 60 7.99 -4.71 6.43
CA GLU A 60 8.93 -3.76 7.04
C GLU A 60 8.41 -3.16 8.34
N ARG A 61 7.09 -2.92 8.44
CA ARG A 61 6.49 -2.24 9.61
C ARG A 61 5.85 -3.21 10.57
N LYS A 62 5.22 -4.27 10.07
CA LYS A 62 4.60 -5.30 10.91
C LYS A 62 5.50 -6.50 11.17
N GLN A 63 6.53 -6.69 10.35
CA GLN A 63 7.36 -7.91 10.35
C GLN A 63 6.52 -9.18 10.17
N ASP A 64 5.36 -9.04 9.52
CA ASP A 64 4.45 -10.15 9.21
C ASP A 64 4.74 -10.62 7.78
N LEU A 65 5.78 -11.45 7.66
CA LEU A 65 6.26 -11.95 6.37
C LEU A 65 5.23 -12.88 5.70
N ALA A 66 4.41 -13.59 6.48
CA ALA A 66 3.34 -14.42 5.94
C ALA A 66 2.20 -13.59 5.36
N ALA A 67 1.82 -12.47 5.97
CA ALA A 67 0.85 -11.54 5.38
C ALA A 67 1.42 -10.83 4.14
N ALA A 68 2.71 -10.45 4.16
CA ALA A 68 3.37 -9.88 2.99
C ALA A 68 3.36 -10.87 1.81
N ALA A 69 3.81 -12.10 2.03
CA ALA A 69 3.83 -13.14 1.00
C ALA A 69 2.44 -13.44 0.45
N ARG A 70 1.43 -13.61 1.31
CA ARG A 70 0.04 -13.79 0.88
C ARG A 70 -0.46 -12.63 0.01
N THR A 71 -0.16 -11.39 0.40
CA THR A 71 -0.56 -10.19 -0.36
C THR A 71 0.06 -10.19 -1.76
N ILE A 72 1.32 -10.59 -1.89
CA ILE A 72 2.02 -10.70 -3.18
C ILE A 72 1.45 -11.82 -4.04
N THR A 73 1.29 -13.02 -3.47
CA THR A 73 0.75 -14.19 -4.18
C THR A 73 -0.67 -13.91 -4.68
N ASP A 74 -1.54 -13.38 -3.82
CA ASP A 74 -2.91 -12.98 -4.18
C ASP A 74 -2.91 -11.92 -5.29
N CYS A 75 -1.99 -10.95 -5.23
CA CYS A 75 -1.87 -9.93 -6.27
C CYS A 75 -1.51 -10.54 -7.62
N CYS A 76 -0.51 -11.44 -7.67
CA CYS A 76 -0.16 -12.12 -8.92
C CYS A 76 -1.32 -12.96 -9.45
N GLU A 77 -1.94 -13.76 -8.59
CA GLU A 77 -3.01 -14.67 -8.99
C GLU A 77 -4.21 -13.93 -9.58
N ARG A 78 -4.60 -12.82 -8.95
CA ARG A 78 -5.80 -12.05 -9.34
C ARG A 78 -5.54 -11.05 -10.45
N LEU A 79 -4.45 -10.31 -10.36
CA LEU A 79 -4.21 -9.14 -11.20
C LEU A 79 -3.29 -9.41 -12.38
N LYS A 80 -2.54 -10.53 -12.34
CA LYS A 80 -1.56 -10.91 -13.38
C LYS A 80 -0.60 -9.76 -13.72
N ASN A 81 -0.28 -8.93 -12.72
CA ASN A 81 0.61 -7.80 -12.89
C ASN A 81 2.07 -8.24 -12.83
N ALA A 82 2.90 -7.65 -13.67
CA ALA A 82 4.33 -7.94 -13.80
C ALA A 82 5.05 -7.99 -12.44
N SER A 83 5.03 -6.89 -11.68
CA SER A 83 5.77 -6.77 -10.42
C SER A 83 5.26 -7.76 -9.37
N CYS A 84 3.94 -7.93 -9.25
CA CYS A 84 3.38 -8.89 -8.30
C CYS A 84 3.79 -10.33 -8.63
N CYS A 85 3.75 -10.72 -9.91
CA CYS A 85 4.10 -12.06 -10.33
C CYS A 85 5.61 -12.33 -10.28
N TRP A 86 6.42 -11.31 -10.53
CA TRP A 86 7.86 -11.42 -10.33
C TRP A 86 8.22 -11.75 -8.87
N GLU A 87 7.65 -10.99 -7.92
CA GLU A 87 7.88 -11.22 -6.49
C GLU A 87 7.29 -12.55 -6.01
N ALA A 88 6.12 -12.95 -6.52
CA ALA A 88 5.55 -14.27 -6.24
C ALA A 88 6.47 -15.41 -6.73
N GLY A 89 7.05 -15.25 -7.93
CA GLY A 89 8.04 -16.16 -8.46
C GLY A 89 9.27 -16.27 -7.57
N ILE A 90 9.81 -15.15 -7.07
CA ILE A 90 10.94 -15.14 -6.12
C ILE A 90 10.58 -15.88 -4.83
N LEU A 91 9.39 -15.64 -4.27
CA LEU A 91 8.94 -16.30 -3.04
C LEU A 91 8.92 -17.83 -3.21
N LYS A 92 8.36 -18.31 -4.31
CA LYS A 92 8.25 -19.74 -4.60
C LYS A 92 9.58 -20.36 -5.05
N ALA A 93 10.46 -19.63 -5.73
CA ALA A 93 11.76 -20.15 -6.16
C ALA A 93 12.69 -20.42 -4.96
N ASN A 94 12.59 -19.60 -3.92
CA ASN A 94 13.47 -19.73 -2.76
C ASN A 94 12.83 -20.58 -1.66
N GLY A 95 11.50 -20.47 -1.47
CA GLY A 95 10.86 -20.91 -0.25
C GLY A 95 11.34 -20.06 0.93
N PHE A 96 10.42 -19.59 1.77
CA PHE A 96 10.78 -18.77 2.92
C PHE A 96 10.10 -19.31 4.16
N GLU A 97 10.90 -19.87 5.08
CA GLU A 97 10.44 -20.52 6.32
C GLU A 97 9.45 -19.65 7.13
N LYS A 98 9.61 -18.33 7.08
CA LYS A 98 8.74 -17.37 7.80
C LYS A 98 7.47 -16.94 7.05
N THR A 99 7.25 -17.44 5.84
CA THR A 99 6.16 -16.98 4.95
C THR A 99 5.08 -18.04 4.69
N ASN A 100 5.24 -19.26 5.21
CA ASN A 100 4.46 -20.45 4.86
C ASN A 100 4.48 -20.81 3.35
N VAL A 101 5.34 -20.16 2.56
CA VAL A 101 5.55 -20.49 1.15
C VAL A 101 6.73 -21.45 1.07
N GLU A 102 6.45 -22.68 0.65
CA GLU A 102 7.47 -23.68 0.35
C GLU A 102 8.13 -23.42 -1.00
N GLN A 103 9.34 -23.95 -1.17
CA GLN A 103 10.04 -23.89 -2.45
C GLN A 103 9.30 -24.74 -3.49
N ASN A 104 8.94 -24.13 -4.61
CA ASN A 104 8.26 -24.76 -5.73
C ASN A 104 8.71 -24.11 -7.05
N PHE A 105 9.74 -24.70 -7.68
CA PHE A 105 10.30 -24.19 -8.94
C PHE A 105 9.31 -24.18 -10.11
N PRO A 106 8.48 -25.24 -10.33
CA PRO A 106 7.47 -25.21 -11.38
C PRO A 106 6.52 -24.01 -11.28
N GLU A 107 6.00 -23.72 -10.08
CA GLU A 107 5.13 -22.56 -9.89
C GLU A 107 5.90 -21.24 -9.98
N ALA A 108 7.15 -21.19 -9.52
CA ALA A 108 7.98 -20.00 -9.68
C ALA A 108 8.17 -19.64 -11.16
N VAL A 109 8.50 -20.63 -12.00
CA VAL A 109 8.64 -20.46 -13.45
C VAL A 109 7.32 -19.99 -14.08
N HIS A 110 6.20 -20.55 -13.65
CA HIS A 110 4.87 -20.09 -14.10
C HIS A 110 4.64 -18.60 -13.77
N ASP A 111 4.98 -18.17 -12.57
CA ASP A 111 4.78 -16.79 -12.13
C ASP A 111 5.75 -15.83 -12.84
N PHE A 112 7.01 -16.21 -13.03
CA PHE A 112 7.95 -15.43 -13.85
C PHE A 112 7.50 -15.29 -15.30
N LYS A 113 6.98 -16.36 -15.90
CA LYS A 113 6.41 -16.31 -17.26
C LYS A 113 5.21 -15.38 -17.32
N THR A 114 4.34 -15.43 -16.32
CA THR A 114 3.18 -14.53 -16.20
C THR A 114 3.64 -13.08 -16.10
N ALA A 115 4.68 -12.80 -15.31
CA ALA A 115 5.25 -11.46 -15.18
C ALA A 115 5.77 -10.93 -16.51
N CYS A 116 6.55 -11.74 -17.23
CA CYS A 116 7.08 -11.37 -18.55
C CYS A 116 5.96 -11.10 -19.56
N LEU A 117 4.92 -11.95 -19.59
CA LEU A 117 3.77 -11.73 -20.47
C LEU A 117 3.01 -10.44 -20.16
N ALA A 118 2.95 -10.04 -18.89
CA ALA A 118 2.34 -8.78 -18.48
C ALA A 118 3.16 -7.56 -18.95
N GLU A 119 4.49 -7.59 -18.85
CA GLU A 119 5.35 -6.50 -19.33
C GLU A 119 5.32 -6.37 -20.85
N THR A 120 5.34 -7.50 -21.56
CA THR A 120 5.30 -7.51 -23.03
C THR A 120 3.94 -7.09 -23.59
N ALA A 121 2.85 -7.34 -22.87
CA ALA A 121 1.53 -6.78 -23.19
C ALA A 121 1.51 -5.25 -23.07
N GLU A 122 2.29 -4.67 -22.15
CA GLU A 122 2.44 -3.22 -21.99
C GLU A 122 3.40 -2.61 -23.04
N THR A 123 4.42 -3.36 -23.49
CA THR A 123 5.50 -2.83 -24.36
C THR A 123 5.44 -3.27 -25.83
N ARG A 124 4.56 -4.21 -26.21
CA ARG A 124 4.41 -4.81 -27.56
C ARG A 124 5.61 -5.61 -28.08
N ASP A 125 6.62 -5.91 -27.26
CA ASP A 125 7.72 -6.79 -27.65
C ASP A 125 7.46 -8.23 -27.25
N LEU A 126 7.15 -9.09 -28.23
CA LEU A 126 6.84 -10.50 -28.04
C LEU A 126 8.12 -11.33 -27.95
N ASN A 127 8.74 -11.46 -26.78
CA ASN A 127 9.67 -12.57 -26.50
C ASN A 127 9.76 -12.84 -24.99
N CYS A 128 9.03 -13.86 -24.53
CA CYS A 128 9.29 -14.53 -23.26
C CYS A 128 9.86 -15.92 -23.56
N PRO A 129 11.03 -16.30 -23.00
CA PRO A 129 11.64 -17.60 -23.22
C PRO A 129 10.81 -18.77 -22.64
#